data_AF-A0A1E1WUQ2-F1
#
_entry.id   AF-A0A1E1WUQ2-F1
#
_cell.length_a   1.000
_cell.length_b   1.000
_cell.length_c   1.000
_cell.angle_alpha   90.00
_cell.angle_beta   90.00
_cell.angle_gamma   90.00
#
_symmetry.space_group_name_H-M   'P 1'
#
loop_
_entity.id
_entity.type
_entity.pdbx_description
1 polymer ?
#
loop_
_entity_poly.entity_id
_entity_poly.type
_entity_poly.pdbx_seq_one_letter_code
_entity_poly.pdbx_strand_id
1 'polypeptide(L)'
;GLVAGLVAEFAQKAARKAVAPRRGPVRLGMMRHLLVAIDCSEAMNCQDLKPIRFLCTLKLLEKFVEEFFDQNPLSQLGLIIMKNKRAEKITELSGNTRKHIKAVQGLANMVLTG
;
A
#
# COMPACT_ATOMS: atom_id res chain seq x y z
N GLY A 1 -18.19 -16.72 28.22
CA GLY A 1 -17.15 -16.43 29.23
C GLY A 1 -15.92 -15.89 28.55
N LEU A 2 -15.31 -14.81 29.08
CA LEU A 2 -14.17 -14.09 28.48
C LEU A 2 -13.04 -14.99 27.99
N VAL A 3 -12.79 -16.10 28.69
CA VAL A 3 -11.73 -17.07 28.37
C VAL A 3 -11.97 -17.77 27.02
N ALA A 4 -13.22 -18.09 26.68
CA ALA A 4 -13.53 -18.76 25.40
C ALA A 4 -13.27 -17.86 24.18
N GLY A 5 -13.51 -16.55 24.32
CA GLY A 5 -13.22 -15.56 23.28
C GLY A 5 -11.72 -15.39 23.03
N LEU A 6 -10.92 -15.34 24.10
CA LEU A 6 -9.46 -15.24 24.00
C LEU A 6 -8.83 -16.49 23.37
N VAL A 7 -9.33 -17.68 23.71
CA VAL A 7 -8.87 -18.95 23.11
C VAL A 7 -9.19 -18.99 21.61
N ALA A 8 -10.39 -18.54 21.22
CA ALA A 8 -10.77 -18.45 19.82
C ALA A 8 -9.89 -17.48 19.03
N GLU A 9 -9.54 -16.33 19.63
CA GLU A 9 -8.65 -15.35 19.01
C GLU A 9 -7.23 -15.89 18.82
N PHE A 10 -6.70 -16.59 19.83
CA PHE A 10 -5.40 -17.27 19.74
C PHE A 10 -5.39 -18.34 18.66
N ALA A 11 -6.43 -19.17 18.59
CA ALA A 11 -6.57 -20.21 17.58
C ALA A 11 -6.64 -19.61 16.17
N GLN A 12 -7.40 -18.52 15.99
CA GLN A 12 -7.52 -17.84 14.70
C GLN A 12 -6.19 -17.20 14.26
N LYS A 13 -5.43 -16.63 15.19
CA LYS A 13 -4.10 -16.04 14.93
C LYS A 13 -3.06 -17.11 14.59
N ALA A 14 -3.13 -18.28 15.24
CA ALA A 14 -2.30 -19.43 14.93
C ALA A 14 -2.63 -20.02 13.54
N ALA A 15 -3.91 -20.17 13.21
CA ALA A 15 -4.35 -20.65 11.90
C ALA A 15 -3.88 -19.73 10.76
N ARG A 16 -3.98 -18.40 10.93
CA ARG A 16 -3.46 -17.42 9.94
C ARG A 16 -1.95 -17.52 9.74
N LYS A 17 -1.18 -17.80 10.79
CA LYS A 17 0.27 -18.03 10.71
C LYS A 17 0.62 -19.36 10.02
N ALA A 18 -0.19 -20.40 10.22
CA ALA A 18 0.03 -21.72 9.62
C ALA A 18 -0.20 -21.74 8.10
N VAL A 19 -1.05 -20.85 7.59
CA VAL A 19 -1.33 -20.71 6.14
C VAL A 19 -0.24 -19.90 5.41
N ALA A 20 0.73 -19.30 6.12
CA ALA A 20 1.85 -18.64 5.47
C ALA A 20 2.70 -19.70 4.74
N PRO A 21 2.77 -19.69 3.39
CA PRO A 21 3.54 -20.68 2.66
C PRO A 21 5.01 -20.55 3.06
N ARG A 22 5.59 -21.65 3.57
CA ARG A 22 7.03 -21.77 3.74
C ARG A 22 7.67 -21.74 2.35
N ARG A 23 8.10 -20.56 1.92
CA ARG A 23 8.83 -20.38 0.66
C ARG A 23 10.15 -21.14 0.78
N GLY A 24 10.39 -22.09 -0.12
CA GLY A 24 11.70 -22.75 -0.27
C GLY A 24 12.78 -21.74 -0.64
N PRO A 25 14.02 -22.18 -0.95
CA PRO A 25 15.07 -21.28 -1.41
C PRO A 25 14.67 -20.67 -2.77
N VAL A 26 14.11 -19.47 -2.72
CA VAL A 26 13.77 -18.67 -3.90
C VAL A 26 14.94 -17.73 -4.15
N ARG A 27 15.38 -17.64 -5.41
CA ARG A 27 16.35 -16.63 -5.85
C ARG A 27 15.72 -15.26 -5.63
N LEU A 28 16.13 -14.54 -4.58
CA LEU A 28 15.57 -13.23 -4.25
C LEU A 28 16.03 -12.22 -5.29
N GLY A 29 15.07 -11.58 -5.98
CA GLY A 29 15.34 -10.39 -6.77
C GLY A 29 15.73 -9.25 -5.85
N MET A 30 17.03 -9.06 -5.63
CA MET A 30 17.56 -8.10 -4.66
C MET A 30 17.25 -6.64 -5.03
N MET A 31 17.16 -6.34 -6.33
CA MET A 31 16.81 -5.03 -6.87
C MET A 31 15.45 -5.09 -7.54
N ARG A 32 14.54 -4.20 -7.15
CA ARG A 32 13.22 -4.06 -7.75
C ARG A 32 12.99 -2.62 -8.21
N HIS A 33 12.43 -2.45 -9.39
CA HIS A 33 11.90 -1.17 -9.87
C HIS A 33 10.38 -1.27 -9.87
N LEU A 34 9.73 -0.65 -8.89
CA LEU A 34 8.29 -0.73 -8.69
C LEU A 34 7.62 0.58 -9.13
N LEU A 35 6.58 0.45 -9.96
CA LEU A 35 5.67 1.56 -10.26
C LEU A 35 4.32 1.28 -9.62
N VAL A 36 3.81 2.26 -8.88
CA VAL A 36 2.46 2.19 -8.28
C VAL A 36 1.58 3.21 -9.00
N ALA A 37 0.52 2.71 -9.65
CA ALA A 37 -0.52 3.54 -10.26
C ALA A 37 -1.72 3.62 -9.32
N ILE A 38 -2.13 4.83 -8.98
CA ILE A 38 -3.23 5.11 -8.05
C ILE A 38 -4.44 5.59 -8.86
N ASP A 39 -5.58 4.94 -8.67
CA ASP A 39 -6.85 5.42 -9.23
C ASP A 39 -7.34 6.66 -8.46
N CYS A 40 -7.55 7.76 -9.18
CA CYS A 40 -8.10 9.02 -8.66
C CYS A 40 -9.43 9.39 -9.35
N SER A 41 -10.18 8.38 -9.82
CA SER A 41 -11.52 8.54 -10.38
C SER A 41 -12.59 8.73 -9.29
N GLU A 42 -13.80 9.14 -9.71
CA GLU A 42 -14.94 9.31 -8.81
C GLU A 42 -15.35 8.02 -8.08
N ALA A 43 -15.02 6.84 -8.63
CA ALA A 43 -15.29 5.56 -7.99
C ALA A 43 -14.56 5.39 -6.64
N MET A 44 -13.50 6.18 -6.41
CA MET A 44 -12.72 6.16 -5.17
C MET A 44 -13.33 7.03 -4.05
N ASN A 45 -14.42 7.76 -4.32
CA ASN A 45 -15.25 8.42 -3.29
C ASN A 45 -16.22 7.45 -2.58
N CYS A 46 -16.28 6.18 -2.98
CA CYS A 46 -17.12 5.19 -2.32
C CYS A 46 -16.73 4.99 -0.83
N GLN A 47 -17.70 4.82 0.05
CA GLN A 47 -17.53 4.69 1.51
C GLN A 47 -17.61 3.24 2.04
N ASP A 48 -17.29 2.26 1.21
CA ASP A 48 -17.19 0.85 1.66
C ASP A 48 -15.99 0.62 2.58
N LEU A 49 -14.92 1.39 2.39
CA LEU A 49 -13.81 1.59 3.32
C LEU A 49 -13.95 2.96 3.98
N LYS A 50 -13.68 3.03 5.28
CA LYS A 50 -13.81 4.28 6.05
C LYS A 50 -12.53 5.14 5.93
N PRO A 51 -12.65 6.47 5.74
CA PRO A 51 -13.88 7.22 5.44
C PRO A 51 -14.37 7.01 4.00
N ILE A 52 -13.46 7.02 3.03
CA ILE A 52 -13.68 6.67 1.61
C ILE A 52 -12.52 5.79 1.13
N ARG A 53 -12.70 5.03 0.04
CA ARG A 53 -11.65 4.19 -0.58
C ARG A 53 -10.35 4.95 -0.80
N PHE A 54 -10.43 6.16 -1.33
CA PHE A 54 -9.26 6.98 -1.64
C PHE A 54 -8.39 7.23 -0.40
N LEU A 55 -8.97 7.79 0.67
CA LEU A 55 -8.25 8.10 1.89
C LEU A 55 -7.72 6.85 2.59
N CYS A 56 -8.48 5.75 2.57
CA CYS A 56 -8.00 4.46 3.07
C CYS A 56 -6.77 3.97 2.27
N THR A 57 -6.84 4.06 0.94
CA THR A 57 -5.75 3.64 0.04
C THR A 57 -4.49 4.47 0.27
N LEU A 58 -4.60 5.80 0.36
CA LEU A 58 -3.44 6.67 0.63
C LEU A 58 -2.77 6.30 1.96
N LYS A 59 -3.56 6.04 3.01
CA LYS A 59 -3.01 5.67 4.32
C LYS A 59 -2.26 4.34 4.29
N LEU A 60 -2.81 3.34 3.60
CA LEU A 60 -2.16 2.05 3.42
C LEU A 60 -0.93 2.16 2.53
N LEU A 61 -0.95 3.06 1.53
CA LEU A 61 0.16 3.30 0.63
C LEU A 61 1.35 3.95 1.34
N GLU A 62 1.12 4.91 2.25
CA GLU A 62 2.19 5.47 3.10
C GLU A 62 2.93 4.35 3.86
N LYS A 63 2.17 3.49 4.53
CA LYS A 63 2.70 2.36 5.28
C LYS A 63 3.42 1.36 4.37
N PHE A 64 2.84 1.07 3.20
CA PHE A 64 3.46 0.20 2.21
C PHE A 64 4.81 0.74 1.76
N VAL A 65 4.94 2.05 1.50
CA VAL A 65 6.20 2.66 1.07
C VAL A 65 7.28 2.45 2.13
N GLU A 66 6.97 2.68 3.41
CA GLU A 66 7.91 2.45 4.52
C GLU A 66 8.31 0.97 4.60
N GLU A 67 7.35 0.06 4.70
CA GLU A 67 7.59 -1.38 4.81
C GLU A 67 8.31 -1.94 3.57
N PHE A 68 8.02 -1.41 2.39
CA PHE A 68 8.66 -1.81 1.14
C PHE A 68 10.16 -1.50 1.17
N PHE A 69 10.55 -0.29 1.55
CA PHE A 69 11.96 0.11 1.61
C PHE A 69 12.70 -0.56 2.78
N ASP A 70 12.04 -0.79 3.92
CA ASP A 70 12.61 -1.55 5.05
C ASP A 70 13.00 -2.98 4.64
N GLN A 71 12.16 -3.63 3.85
CA GLN A 71 12.45 -4.98 3.34
C GLN A 71 13.33 -4.97 2.08
N ASN A 72 13.48 -3.82 1.39
CA ASN A 72 14.13 -3.71 0.09
C ASN A 72 14.98 -2.44 -0.06
N PRO A 73 16.10 -2.34 0.66
CA PRO A 73 16.91 -1.11 0.69
C PRO A 73 17.52 -0.72 -0.67
N LEU A 74 17.68 -1.67 -1.60
CA LEU A 74 18.24 -1.45 -2.94
C LEU A 74 17.19 -1.19 -4.02
N SER A 75 15.90 -1.24 -3.67
CA SER A 75 14.82 -1.05 -4.64
C SER A 75 14.54 0.42 -4.92
N GLN A 76 13.81 0.67 -5.99
CA GLN A 76 13.33 1.99 -6.38
C GLN A 76 11.81 1.95 -6.57
N LEU A 77 11.14 3.05 -6.23
CA LEU A 77 9.71 3.20 -6.34
C LEU A 77 9.37 4.46 -7.13
N GLY A 78 8.34 4.40 -7.97
CA GLY A 78 7.75 5.55 -8.65
C GLY A 78 6.23 5.54 -8.45
N LEU A 79 5.65 6.74 -8.32
CA LEU A 79 4.20 6.90 -8.13
C LEU A 79 3.59 7.63 -9.32
N ILE A 80 2.48 7.07 -9.79
CA ILE A 80 1.66 7.59 -10.89
C ILE A 80 0.23 7.68 -10.39
N ILE A 81 -0.48 8.73 -10.76
CA ILE A 81 -1.92 8.86 -10.53
C ILE A 81 -2.67 8.78 -11.85
N MET A 82 -3.87 8.21 -11.80
CA MET A 82 -4.79 8.12 -12.94
C MET A 82 -5.99 9.00 -12.64
N LYS A 83 -6.06 10.16 -13.30
CA LYS A 83 -7.11 11.16 -13.09
C LYS A 83 -7.51 11.79 -14.42
N ASN A 84 -8.80 12.05 -14.62
CA ASN A 84 -9.32 12.74 -15.81
C ASN A 84 -8.79 12.09 -17.11
N LYS A 85 -8.86 10.75 -17.15
CA LYS A 85 -8.39 9.92 -18.28
C LYS A 85 -6.90 10.09 -18.63
N ARG A 86 -6.09 10.62 -17.71
CA ARG A 86 -4.64 10.83 -17.89
C ARG A 86 -3.85 10.15 -16.78
N ALA A 87 -2.64 9.72 -17.13
CA ALA A 87 -1.66 9.22 -16.19
C ALA A 87 -0.64 10.34 -15.91
N GLU A 88 -0.51 10.74 -14.66
CA GLU A 88 0.42 11.78 -14.22
C GLU A 88 1.43 11.18 -13.25
N LYS A 89 2.71 11.33 -13.57
CA LYS A 89 3.80 10.87 -12.71
C LYS A 89 4.04 11.91 -11.62
N ILE A 90 3.71 11.57 -10.37
CA ILE A 90 3.89 12.47 -9.22
C ILE A 90 5.24 12.31 -8.55
N THR A 91 5.88 11.13 -8.68
CA THR A 91 7.26 10.94 -8.25
C THR A 91 8.04 10.11 -9.26
N GLU A 92 9.26 10.57 -9.56
CA GLU A 92 10.25 9.80 -10.32
C GLU A 92 10.65 8.52 -9.59
N LEU A 93 11.10 7.53 -10.36
CA LEU A 93 11.66 6.29 -9.85
C LEU A 93 12.88 6.60 -8.97
N SER A 94 12.78 6.39 -7.67
CA SER A 94 13.86 6.72 -6.72
C SER A 94 13.82 5.84 -5.46
N GLY A 95 14.91 5.85 -4.69
CA GLY A 95 14.98 5.21 -3.38
C GLY A 95 14.62 6.14 -2.21
N ASN A 96 14.10 7.34 -2.46
CA ASN A 96 13.87 8.32 -1.40
C ASN A 96 12.47 8.16 -0.78
N THR A 97 12.39 7.34 0.27
CA THR A 97 11.16 7.05 1.03
C THR A 97 10.39 8.32 1.43
N ARG A 98 11.08 9.33 1.98
CA ARG A 98 10.43 10.58 2.44
C ARG A 98 9.80 11.36 1.30
N LYS A 99 10.41 11.36 0.11
CA LYS A 99 9.86 12.02 -1.09
C LYS A 99 8.54 11.37 -1.50
N HIS A 100 8.48 10.03 -1.51
CA HIS A 100 7.27 9.29 -1.86
C HIS A 100 6.16 9.50 -0.83
N ILE A 101 6.46 9.43 0.47
CA ILE A 101 5.48 9.66 1.54
C ILE A 101 4.88 11.07 1.45
N LYS A 102 5.73 12.10 1.29
CA LYS A 102 5.24 13.49 1.14
C LYS A 102 4.34 13.65 -0.08
N ALA A 103 4.67 13.00 -1.19
CA ALA A 103 3.83 13.03 -2.38
C ALA A 103 2.46 12.38 -2.12
N VAL A 104 2.41 11.23 -1.45
CA VAL A 104 1.15 10.55 -1.08
C VAL A 104 0.31 11.42 -0.15
N GLN A 105 0.92 12.03 0.88
CA GLN A 105 0.24 12.94 1.80
C GLN A 105 -0.35 14.17 1.08
N GLY A 106 0.37 14.69 0.07
CA GLY A 106 -0.09 15.79 -0.76
C GLY A 106 -1.34 15.48 -1.60
N LEU A 107 -1.64 14.19 -1.83
CA LEU A 107 -2.83 13.78 -2.60
C LEU A 107 -4.13 13.84 -1.78
N ALA A 108 -4.07 13.94 -0.45
CA ALA A 108 -5.26 13.79 0.41
C ALA A 108 -6.37 14.81 0.11
N ASN A 109 -6.01 16.00 -0.38
CA ASN A 109 -6.95 17.07 -0.71
C ASN A 109 -7.26 17.14 -2.22
N MET A 110 -6.88 16.12 -2.99
CA MET A 110 -7.09 16.11 -4.42
C MET A 110 -8.56 15.86 -4.77
N VAL A 111 -9.10 16.65 -5.69
CA VAL A 111 -10.42 16.39 -6.28
C VAL A 111 -10.35 15.13 -7.15
N LEU A 112 -11.25 14.17 -6.94
CA LEU A 112 -11.32 12.93 -7.71
C LEU A 112 -12.19 13.13 -8.94
N THR A 113 -11.69 12.74 -10.11
CA THR A 113 -12.37 12.95 -11.40
C THR A 113 -12.02 11.82 -12.38
N GLY A 114 -13.02 11.29 -13.09
CA GLY A 114 -12.87 10.20 -14.07
C GLY A 114 -12.35 10.64 -15.43
#